data_AF-A0A2V5TS64-F1
#
_entry.id   AF-A0A2V5TS64-F1
#
_cell.length_a   1.000
_cell.length_b   1.000
_cell.length_c   1.000
_cell.angle_alpha   90.00
_cell.angle_beta   90.00
_cell.angle_gamma   90.00
#
_symmetry.space_group_name_H-M   'P 1'
#
loop_
_entity.id
_entity.type
_entity.pdbx_description
1 polymer ?
#
loop_
_entity_poly.entity_id
_entity_poly.type
_entity_poly.pdbx_seq_one_letter_code
_entity_poly.pdbx_strand_id
1 'polypeptide(L)'
;MKTLKNTMIMSVLVAGSALADTVNFDDDKVGEAPAGWTATKTGKGEAKWAVVADETAPSKPNVLKQSGEATYPICMKNDTSLKDGFVAVKFKPISGKEDQAGGVVWRAKDSNNYYIARANALEDNVTIYHTIKGKRTEKKRTDMKVASGEWHTLRVDFSGNHFAVAFDGKKAIEWDDET
;
A
#
# COMPACT_ATOMS: atom_id res chain seq x y z
N MET A 1 51.57 -40.41 -11.70
CA MET A 1 51.11 -39.23 -10.92
C MET A 1 50.49 -38.23 -11.88
N LYS A 2 49.16 -38.09 -11.88
CA LYS A 2 48.46 -37.02 -12.62
C LYS A 2 47.88 -36.04 -11.60
N THR A 3 48.37 -34.82 -11.61
CA THR A 3 47.99 -33.75 -10.69
C THR A 3 46.68 -33.13 -11.19
N LEU A 4 45.58 -33.31 -10.46
CA LEU A 4 44.32 -32.59 -10.72
C LEU A 4 44.46 -31.15 -10.18
N LYS A 5 44.30 -30.16 -11.06
CA LYS A 5 44.12 -28.76 -10.66
C LYS A 5 42.63 -28.54 -10.37
N ASN A 6 42.28 -28.40 -9.09
CA ASN A 6 40.97 -27.93 -8.68
C ASN A 6 40.86 -26.43 -8.94
N THR A 7 40.09 -26.05 -9.95
CA THR A 7 39.71 -24.65 -10.17
C THR A 7 38.47 -24.35 -9.32
N MET A 8 38.66 -23.60 -8.24
CA MET A 8 37.58 -23.09 -7.39
C MET A 8 36.98 -21.84 -8.05
N ILE A 9 35.72 -21.92 -8.50
CA ILE A 9 34.99 -20.77 -9.01
C ILE A 9 34.39 -20.04 -7.80
N MET A 10 34.90 -18.84 -7.49
CA MET A 10 34.28 -17.93 -6.53
C MET A 10 33.10 -17.23 -7.21
N SER A 11 31.88 -17.64 -6.86
CA SER A 11 30.67 -16.89 -7.22
C SER A 11 30.56 -15.66 -6.33
N VAL A 12 30.85 -14.48 -6.88
CA VAL A 12 30.57 -13.21 -6.21
C VAL A 12 29.07 -12.96 -6.29
N LEU A 13 28.36 -13.12 -5.17
CA LEU A 13 26.99 -12.63 -5.02
C LEU A 13 27.02 -11.10 -5.00
N VAL A 14 26.68 -10.48 -6.12
CA VAL A 14 26.35 -9.06 -6.16
C VAL A 14 24.97 -8.90 -5.52
N ALA A 15 24.95 -8.49 -4.24
CA ALA A 15 23.72 -8.07 -3.59
C ALA A 15 23.29 -6.74 -4.22
N GLY A 16 22.35 -6.79 -5.16
CA GLY A 16 21.73 -5.59 -5.71
C GLY A 16 20.99 -4.85 -4.61
N SER A 17 21.38 -3.60 -4.34
CA SER A 17 20.61 -2.72 -3.48
C SER A 17 19.27 -2.45 -4.15
N ALA A 18 18.19 -3.00 -3.60
CA ALA A 18 16.84 -2.61 -4.02
C ALA A 18 16.63 -1.15 -3.60
N LEU A 19 16.66 -0.23 -4.56
CA LEU A 19 16.27 1.16 -4.33
C LEU A 19 14.76 1.19 -4.08
N ALA A 20 14.36 1.73 -2.93
CA ALA A 20 12.96 2.02 -2.67
C ALA A 20 12.56 3.23 -3.52
N ASP A 21 11.69 3.01 -4.51
CA ASP A 21 11.11 4.11 -5.28
C ASP A 21 10.17 4.90 -4.35
N THR A 22 10.38 6.21 -4.26
CA THR A 22 9.58 7.10 -3.42
C THR A 22 8.71 7.95 -4.33
N VAL A 23 7.40 7.74 -4.25
CA VAL A 23 6.45 8.54 -5.01
C VAL A 23 5.88 9.65 -4.12
N ASN A 24 5.92 10.87 -4.62
CA ASN A 24 5.13 12.01 -4.15
C ASN A 24 4.25 12.52 -5.31
N PHE A 25 3.47 13.56 -5.04
CA PHE A 25 2.52 14.14 -6.02
C PHE A 25 2.82 15.61 -6.32
N ASP A 26 4.02 16.08 -5.96
CA ASP A 26 4.37 17.50 -5.93
C ASP A 26 4.47 18.10 -7.33
N ASP A 27 4.90 17.29 -8.31
CA ASP A 27 4.99 17.65 -9.72
C ASP A 27 3.76 17.23 -10.55
N ASP A 28 2.78 16.57 -9.92
CA ASP A 28 1.58 16.12 -10.61
C ASP A 28 0.58 17.26 -10.84
N LYS A 29 -0.25 17.10 -11.88
CA LYS A 29 -1.31 18.05 -12.20
C LYS A 29 -2.41 18.04 -11.14
N VAL A 30 -2.60 19.19 -10.48
CA VAL A 30 -3.67 19.41 -9.50
C VAL A 30 -5.05 19.25 -10.15
N GLY A 31 -5.96 18.61 -9.42
CA GLY A 31 -7.38 18.42 -9.79
C GLY A 31 -7.68 17.08 -10.48
N GLU A 32 -6.66 16.31 -10.85
CA GLU A 32 -6.80 15.03 -11.57
C GLU A 32 -6.04 13.91 -10.85
N ALA A 33 -6.31 12.66 -11.21
CA ALA A 33 -5.49 11.54 -10.75
C ALA A 33 -4.09 11.63 -11.38
N PRO A 34 -3.03 11.18 -10.68
CA PRO A 34 -1.67 11.21 -11.19
C PRO A 34 -1.51 10.45 -12.51
N ALA A 35 -0.61 10.92 -13.37
CA ALA A 35 -0.35 10.26 -14.64
C ALA A 35 0.21 8.84 -14.40
N GLY A 36 -0.27 7.85 -15.16
CA GLY A 36 0.15 6.46 -14.98
C GLY A 36 -0.48 5.75 -13.78
N TRP A 37 -1.52 6.32 -13.18
CA TRP A 37 -2.31 5.67 -12.12
C TRP A 37 -3.72 5.35 -12.58
N THR A 38 -4.24 4.20 -12.15
CA THR A 38 -5.64 3.80 -12.34
C THR A 38 -6.43 4.08 -11.06
N ALA A 39 -7.18 5.17 -11.06
CA ALA A 39 -8.15 5.51 -10.02
C ALA A 39 -9.49 4.79 -10.29
N THR A 40 -9.94 3.95 -9.35
CA THR A 40 -11.14 3.12 -9.53
C THR A 40 -11.77 2.71 -8.19
N LYS A 41 -12.70 1.77 -8.24
CA LYS A 41 -13.39 1.15 -7.10
C LYS A 41 -13.68 -0.32 -7.42
N THR A 42 -13.85 -1.12 -6.37
CA THR A 42 -14.28 -2.52 -6.51
C THR A 42 -15.79 -2.63 -6.72
N GLY A 43 -16.57 -1.95 -5.88
CA GLY A 43 -18.02 -2.06 -5.89
C GLY A 43 -18.71 -0.86 -6.52
N LYS A 44 -19.72 -0.32 -5.83
CA LYS A 44 -20.62 0.72 -6.34
C LYS A 44 -20.19 2.11 -5.89
N GLY A 45 -20.88 3.14 -6.39
CA GLY A 45 -20.63 4.54 -6.07
C GLY A 45 -19.61 5.19 -7.01
N GLU A 46 -19.00 6.28 -6.57
CA GLU A 46 -18.07 7.07 -7.36
C GLU A 46 -16.83 7.39 -6.53
N ALA A 47 -15.71 6.78 -6.91
CA ALA A 47 -14.42 7.12 -6.33
C ALA A 47 -13.93 8.41 -6.99
N LYS A 48 -13.47 9.35 -6.18
CA LYS A 48 -12.85 10.59 -6.66
C LYS A 48 -11.45 10.68 -6.11
N TRP A 49 -10.46 10.46 -6.96
CA TRP A 49 -9.05 10.60 -6.65
C TRP A 49 -8.51 11.82 -7.41
N ALA A 50 -7.91 12.76 -6.69
CA ALA A 50 -7.33 13.95 -7.30
C ALA A 50 -6.12 14.43 -6.51
N VAL A 51 -5.13 14.95 -7.22
CA VAL A 51 -4.01 15.69 -6.62
C VAL A 51 -4.52 17.03 -6.13
N VAL A 52 -4.23 17.38 -4.88
CA VAL A 52 -4.65 18.62 -4.24
C VAL A 52 -3.53 19.16 -3.36
N ALA A 53 -3.52 20.48 -3.14
CA ALA A 53 -2.60 21.10 -2.19
C ALA A 53 -2.94 20.71 -0.75
N ASP A 54 -1.91 20.45 0.06
CA ASP A 54 -2.04 20.23 1.50
C ASP A 54 -0.75 20.69 2.21
N GLU A 55 -0.82 21.84 2.87
CA GLU A 55 0.36 22.44 3.52
C GLU A 55 0.92 21.62 4.68
N THR A 56 0.17 20.64 5.19
CA THR A 56 0.67 19.75 6.25
C THR A 56 1.30 18.48 5.69
N ALA A 57 1.32 18.31 4.37
CA ALA A 57 1.83 17.11 3.73
C ALA A 57 3.31 16.85 4.05
N PRO A 58 3.71 15.57 4.24
CA PRO A 58 5.11 15.22 4.50
C PRO A 58 6.05 15.57 3.35
N SER A 59 5.52 15.62 2.12
CA SER A 59 6.13 16.20 0.93
C SER A 59 5.21 17.32 0.45
N LYS A 60 5.77 18.47 0.07
CA LYS A 60 5.00 19.66 -0.31
C LYS A 60 5.20 19.96 -1.79
N PRO A 61 4.17 20.49 -2.50
CA PRO A 61 2.95 21.06 -1.94
C PRO A 61 1.70 20.15 -1.97
N ASN A 62 1.78 18.96 -2.55
CA ASN A 62 0.59 18.24 -3.00
C ASN A 62 0.45 16.83 -2.41
N VAL A 63 -0.79 16.36 -2.38
CA VAL A 63 -1.17 15.01 -1.96
C VAL A 63 -2.18 14.42 -2.94
N LEU A 64 -2.21 13.10 -3.06
CA LEU A 64 -3.32 12.40 -3.69
C LEU A 64 -4.45 12.19 -2.67
N LYS A 65 -5.61 12.79 -2.95
CA LYS A 65 -6.79 12.73 -2.08
C LYS A 65 -7.89 11.87 -2.69
N GLN A 66 -8.42 10.95 -1.90
CA GLN A 66 -9.73 10.33 -2.16
C GLN A 66 -10.82 11.18 -1.47
N SER A 67 -11.86 11.58 -2.20
CA SER A 67 -12.97 12.38 -1.66
C SER A 67 -14.35 11.97 -2.18
N GLY A 68 -14.45 10.80 -2.80
CA GLY A 68 -15.69 10.26 -3.36
C GLY A 68 -16.34 9.24 -2.43
N GLU A 69 -17.60 8.92 -2.69
CA GLU A 69 -18.34 7.91 -1.93
C GLU A 69 -18.45 6.64 -2.78
N ALA A 70 -17.67 5.62 -2.44
CA ALA A 70 -17.63 4.36 -3.19
C ALA A 70 -17.32 3.17 -2.30
N THR A 71 -17.76 1.99 -2.72
CA THR A 71 -17.34 0.73 -2.14
C THR A 71 -15.91 0.41 -2.57
N TYR A 72 -14.99 0.53 -1.61
CA TYR A 72 -13.56 0.21 -1.75
C TYR A 72 -12.89 1.00 -2.88
N PRO A 73 -12.80 2.34 -2.76
CA PRO A 73 -12.04 3.14 -3.70
C PRO A 73 -10.55 2.77 -3.60
N ILE A 74 -9.91 2.56 -4.74
CA ILE A 74 -8.47 2.26 -4.83
C ILE A 74 -7.84 3.10 -5.93
N CYS A 75 -6.53 3.33 -5.82
CA CYS A 75 -5.73 3.96 -6.86
C CYS A 75 -4.45 3.14 -7.02
N MET A 76 -4.18 2.65 -8.23
CA MET A 76 -3.09 1.71 -8.51
C MET A 76 -2.08 2.35 -9.44
N LYS A 77 -0.79 2.29 -9.11
CA LYS A 77 0.31 2.71 -10.00
C LYS A 77 0.51 1.63 -11.08
N ASN A 78 0.43 2.00 -12.36
CA ASN A 78 0.30 1.03 -13.46
C ASN A 78 1.61 0.36 -13.89
N ASP A 79 2.75 0.98 -13.61
CA ASP A 79 4.09 0.56 -14.06
C ASP A 79 4.86 -0.26 -12.99
N THR A 80 4.18 -0.64 -11.90
CA THR A 80 4.82 -1.29 -10.74
C THR A 80 4.22 -2.67 -10.50
N SER A 81 5.07 -3.70 -10.48
CA SER A 81 4.67 -5.08 -10.16
C SER A 81 5.71 -5.72 -9.25
N LEU A 82 5.33 -5.94 -7.99
CA LEU A 82 6.19 -6.53 -6.97
C LEU A 82 5.64 -7.90 -6.55
N LYS A 83 6.45 -8.94 -6.72
CA LYS A 83 6.17 -10.25 -6.12
C LYS A 83 6.49 -10.20 -4.62
N ASP A 84 7.72 -9.86 -4.27
CA ASP A 84 8.21 -9.77 -2.90
C ASP A 84 8.84 -8.40 -2.68
N GLY A 85 8.79 -7.88 -1.45
CA GLY A 85 9.26 -6.54 -1.12
C GLY A 85 8.36 -5.86 -0.10
N PHE A 86 8.17 -4.55 -0.25
CA PHE A 86 7.27 -3.79 0.61
C PHE A 86 6.56 -2.68 -0.15
N VAL A 87 5.46 -2.22 0.41
CA VAL A 87 4.80 -0.96 0.04
C VAL A 87 4.49 -0.19 1.32
N ALA A 88 4.69 1.12 1.28
CA ALA A 88 4.40 2.00 2.40
C ALA A 88 3.72 3.27 1.92
N VAL A 89 2.88 3.85 2.78
CA VAL A 89 2.20 5.12 2.52
C VAL A 89 2.27 5.99 3.77
N LYS A 90 2.40 7.30 3.55
CA LYS A 90 2.00 8.30 4.54
C LYS A 90 0.59 8.76 4.20
N PHE A 91 -0.34 8.68 5.14
CA PHE A 91 -1.74 9.03 4.89
C PHE A 91 -2.30 9.83 6.06
N LYS A 92 -3.34 10.61 5.79
CA LYS A 92 -4.04 11.44 6.78
C LYS A 92 -5.55 11.19 6.69
N PRO A 93 -6.16 10.45 7.62
CA PRO A 93 -7.60 10.19 7.59
C PRO A 93 -8.36 11.45 8.02
N ILE A 94 -9.11 12.07 7.10
CA ILE A 94 -9.75 13.39 7.33
C ILE A 94 -11.22 13.31 7.75
N SER A 95 -12.00 12.52 7.03
CA SER A 95 -13.46 12.46 7.19
C SER A 95 -14.03 11.19 6.57
N GLY A 96 -15.21 10.78 7.01
CA GLY A 96 -15.97 9.66 6.44
C GLY A 96 -17.01 9.20 7.45
N LYS A 97 -18.09 8.55 6.97
CA LYS A 97 -19.17 8.04 7.85
C LYS A 97 -19.04 6.54 8.09
N GLU A 98 -18.75 5.79 7.04
CA GLU A 98 -18.55 4.34 7.12
C GLU A 98 -17.12 4.01 7.51
N ASP A 99 -16.16 4.60 6.80
CA ASP A 99 -14.73 4.49 7.07
C ASP A 99 -14.11 5.88 7.03
N GLN A 100 -13.24 6.17 8.00
CA GLN A 100 -12.31 7.28 7.94
C GLN A 100 -10.89 6.71 7.97
N ALA A 101 -10.43 6.27 6.81
CA ALA A 101 -9.33 5.33 6.72
C ALA A 101 -8.38 5.63 5.56
N GLY A 102 -7.19 5.04 5.63
CA GLY A 102 -6.23 4.98 4.53
C GLY A 102 -5.44 3.68 4.59
N GLY A 103 -4.72 3.37 3.52
CA GLY A 103 -4.02 2.11 3.44
C GLY A 103 -3.24 1.89 2.16
N VAL A 104 -2.71 0.69 2.01
CA VAL A 104 -1.93 0.27 0.84
C VAL A 104 -2.52 -0.98 0.22
N VAL A 105 -2.51 -1.02 -1.12
CA VAL A 105 -2.81 -2.21 -1.91
C VAL A 105 -1.50 -2.79 -2.46
N TRP A 106 -1.39 -4.12 -2.54
CA TRP A 106 -0.26 -4.78 -3.18
C TRP A 106 -0.72 -6.03 -3.94
N ARG A 107 0.17 -6.50 -4.84
CA ARG A 107 -0.11 -7.60 -5.80
C ARG A 107 -1.47 -7.43 -6.49
N ALA A 108 -1.84 -6.18 -6.76
CA ALA A 108 -3.09 -5.85 -7.41
C ALA A 108 -3.01 -6.25 -8.89
N LYS A 109 -4.01 -7.02 -9.35
CA LYS A 109 -4.16 -7.40 -10.75
C LYS A 109 -5.16 -6.51 -11.47
N ASP A 110 -6.24 -6.16 -10.76
CA ASP A 110 -7.33 -5.32 -11.23
C ASP A 110 -8.14 -4.82 -10.03
N SER A 111 -9.24 -4.09 -10.28
CA SER A 111 -10.11 -3.55 -9.25
C SER A 111 -10.88 -4.59 -8.43
N ASN A 112 -10.77 -5.88 -8.76
CA ASN A 112 -11.48 -6.98 -8.12
C ASN A 112 -10.53 -8.00 -7.49
N ASN A 113 -9.21 -7.86 -7.67
CA ASN A 113 -8.20 -8.85 -7.27
C ASN A 113 -6.94 -8.17 -6.72
N TYR A 114 -6.86 -8.03 -5.39
CA TYR A 114 -5.76 -7.37 -4.70
C TYR A 114 -5.75 -7.70 -3.21
N TYR A 115 -4.61 -7.52 -2.55
CA TYR A 115 -4.54 -7.45 -1.09
C TYR A 115 -4.58 -6.01 -0.62
N ILE A 116 -5.06 -5.79 0.61
CA ILE A 116 -5.11 -4.44 1.21
C ILE A 116 -4.92 -4.50 2.72
N ALA A 117 -4.13 -3.57 3.24
CA ALA A 117 -4.04 -3.25 4.65
C ALA A 117 -4.59 -1.84 4.85
N ARG A 118 -5.43 -1.67 5.87
CA ARG A 118 -6.18 -0.44 6.13
C ARG A 118 -6.05 -0.08 7.61
N ALA A 119 -5.81 1.19 7.90
CA ALA A 119 -5.92 1.77 9.23
C ALA A 119 -7.14 2.70 9.27
N ASN A 120 -8.02 2.54 10.26
CA ASN A 120 -9.31 3.23 10.34
C ASN A 120 -9.46 4.03 11.65
N ALA A 121 -9.69 5.33 11.54
CA ALA A 121 -9.85 6.25 12.67
C ALA A 121 -11.20 6.13 13.38
N LEU A 122 -12.26 5.67 12.70
CA LEU A 122 -13.57 5.48 13.34
C LEU A 122 -13.61 4.24 14.23
N GLU A 123 -12.85 3.23 13.86
CA GLU A 123 -12.86 1.93 14.55
C GLU A 123 -11.58 1.68 15.37
N ASP A 124 -10.62 2.61 15.38
CA ASP A 124 -9.31 2.48 16.04
C ASP A 124 -8.65 1.10 15.80
N ASN A 125 -8.49 0.74 14.53
CA ASN A 125 -7.86 -0.52 14.16
C ASN A 125 -7.00 -0.46 12.90
N VAL A 126 -6.16 -1.48 12.79
CA VAL A 126 -5.50 -1.89 11.55
C VAL A 126 -6.08 -3.24 11.15
N THR A 127 -6.41 -3.39 9.87
CA THR A 127 -6.97 -4.62 9.30
C THR A 127 -6.26 -4.99 8.01
N ILE A 128 -6.16 -6.30 7.76
CA ILE A 128 -5.66 -6.85 6.50
C ILE A 128 -6.76 -7.70 5.83
N TYR A 129 -6.89 -7.52 4.52
CA TYR A 129 -7.87 -8.20 3.68
C TYR A 129 -7.20 -8.75 2.43
N HIS A 130 -7.86 -9.74 1.84
CA HIS A 130 -7.75 -9.98 0.41
C HIS A 130 -9.08 -9.67 -0.28
N THR A 131 -9.01 -9.26 -1.53
CA THR A 131 -10.17 -9.08 -2.41
C THR A 131 -9.98 -10.03 -3.57
N ILE A 132 -10.90 -10.98 -3.73
CA ILE A 132 -10.88 -11.96 -4.82
C ILE A 132 -12.22 -11.90 -5.53
N LYS A 133 -12.20 -11.70 -6.85
CA LYS A 133 -13.41 -11.56 -7.67
C LYS A 133 -14.39 -10.52 -7.10
N GLY A 134 -13.85 -9.41 -6.59
CA GLY A 134 -14.62 -8.29 -6.03
C GLY A 134 -15.12 -8.51 -4.60
N LYS A 135 -14.90 -9.69 -4.00
CA LYS A 135 -15.29 -9.98 -2.61
C LYS A 135 -14.11 -9.71 -1.67
N ARG A 136 -14.23 -8.66 -0.85
CA ARG A 136 -13.28 -8.36 0.22
C ARG A 136 -13.56 -9.27 1.42
N THR A 137 -12.52 -9.94 1.93
CA THR A 137 -12.60 -10.82 3.11
C THR A 137 -11.52 -10.40 4.10
N GLU A 138 -11.94 -10.13 5.35
CA GLU A 138 -11.03 -9.81 6.45
C GLU A 138 -10.25 -11.05 6.85
N LYS A 139 -8.96 -10.85 7.15
CA LYS A 139 -8.06 -11.95 7.53
C LYS A 139 -7.55 -11.77 8.95
N LYS A 140 -7.11 -10.56 9.30
CA LYS A 140 -6.74 -10.19 10.65
C LYS A 140 -7.08 -8.74 10.95
N ARG A 141 -7.26 -8.45 12.24
CA ARG A 141 -7.53 -7.14 12.83
C ARG A 141 -6.71 -7.00 14.10
N THR A 142 -6.20 -5.80 14.34
CA THR A 142 -5.54 -5.40 15.58
C THR A 142 -6.04 -4.04 16.00
N ASP A 143 -6.42 -3.91 17.27
CA ASP A 143 -6.81 -2.62 17.84
C ASP A 143 -5.57 -1.72 17.96
N MET A 144 -5.62 -0.56 17.33
CA MET A 144 -4.55 0.44 17.34
C MET A 144 -5.18 1.82 17.17
N LYS A 145 -4.81 2.76 18.02
CA LYS A 145 -5.30 4.14 17.92
C LYS A 145 -4.89 4.74 16.57
N VAL A 146 -5.86 5.24 15.81
CA VAL A 146 -5.62 5.97 14.56
C VAL A 146 -6.19 7.37 14.73
N ALA A 147 -5.34 8.40 14.70
CA ALA A 147 -5.75 9.77 14.96
C ALA A 147 -6.34 10.40 13.68
N SER A 148 -7.54 10.97 13.81
CA SER A 148 -8.18 11.76 12.75
C SER A 148 -7.39 13.06 12.52
N GLY A 149 -7.15 13.42 11.26
CA GLY A 149 -6.49 14.67 10.89
C GLY A 149 -4.97 14.68 11.05
N GLU A 150 -4.36 13.57 11.48
CA GLU A 150 -2.91 13.43 11.64
C GLU A 150 -2.29 12.55 10.56
N TRP A 151 -1.01 12.80 10.26
CA TRP A 151 -0.25 11.98 9.33
C TRP A 151 0.26 10.72 10.00
N HIS A 152 -0.10 9.58 9.44
CA HIS A 152 0.32 8.26 9.86
C HIS A 152 1.14 7.56 8.78
N THR A 153 1.89 6.55 9.18
CA THR A 153 2.58 5.62 8.27
C THR A 153 1.96 4.24 8.35
N LEU A 154 1.69 3.63 7.19
CA LEU A 154 1.33 2.23 7.09
C LEU A 154 2.26 1.55 6.10
N ARG A 155 2.88 0.45 6.52
CA ARG A 155 3.80 -0.36 5.72
C ARG A 155 3.34 -1.81 5.73
N VAL A 156 3.45 -2.46 4.57
CA VAL A 156 3.32 -3.91 4.44
C VAL A 156 4.58 -4.46 3.80
N ASP A 157 5.26 -5.35 4.51
CA ASP A 157 6.32 -6.21 3.99
C ASP A 157 5.69 -7.54 3.55
N PHE A 158 6.07 -8.04 2.38
CA PHE A 158 5.51 -9.25 1.80
C PHE A 158 6.60 -10.11 1.14
N SER A 159 6.65 -11.39 1.50
CA SER A 159 7.62 -12.36 0.98
C SER A 159 6.96 -13.73 0.87
N GLY A 160 6.86 -14.28 -0.34
CA GLY A 160 6.13 -15.51 -0.59
C GLY A 160 4.66 -15.34 -0.22
N ASN A 161 4.17 -16.13 0.73
CA ASN A 161 2.82 -15.99 1.26
C ASN A 161 2.75 -15.28 2.62
N HIS A 162 3.89 -14.81 3.15
CA HIS A 162 3.96 -14.15 4.44
C HIS A 162 3.85 -12.63 4.30
N PHE A 163 2.96 -12.01 5.09
CA PHE A 163 2.73 -10.57 5.13
C PHE A 163 2.88 -10.02 6.55
N ALA A 164 3.64 -8.94 6.71
CA ALA A 164 3.79 -8.22 7.97
C ALA A 164 3.36 -6.76 7.80
N VAL A 165 2.43 -6.30 8.62
CA VAL A 165 1.91 -4.92 8.62
C VAL A 165 2.48 -4.17 9.80
N ALA A 166 3.02 -2.98 9.55
CA ALA A 166 3.43 -2.02 10.57
C ALA A 166 2.64 -0.71 10.42
N PHE A 167 2.17 -0.17 11.54
CA PHE A 167 1.49 1.11 11.64
C PHE A 167 2.26 2.00 12.61
N ASP A 168 2.66 3.20 12.15
CA ASP A 168 3.52 4.12 12.90
C ASP A 168 4.79 3.46 13.49
N GLY A 169 5.42 2.63 12.66
CA GLY A 169 6.63 1.88 12.99
C GLY A 169 6.41 0.72 13.98
N LYS A 170 5.18 0.49 14.47
CA LYS A 170 4.85 -0.60 15.37
C LYS A 170 4.24 -1.76 14.60
N LYS A 171 4.64 -3.00 14.93
CA LYS A 171 4.04 -4.21 14.35
C LYS A 171 2.55 -4.26 14.70
N ALA A 172 1.72 -4.33 13.67
CA ALA A 172 0.27 -4.39 13.79
C ALA A 172 -0.25 -5.81 13.52
N ILE A 173 0.17 -6.42 12.42
CA ILE A 173 -0.36 -7.71 11.94
C ILE A 173 0.78 -8.54 11.35
N GLU A 174 0.67 -9.85 11.47
CA GLU A 174 1.46 -10.82 10.73
C GLU A 174 0.53 -11.91 10.23
N TRP A 175 0.59 -12.27 8.94
CA TRP A 175 -0.35 -13.19 8.31
C TRP A 175 0.32 -14.00 7.20
N ASP A 176 0.24 -15.33 7.30
CA ASP A 176 0.54 -16.25 6.21
C ASP A 176 -0.73 -16.56 5.42
N ASP A 177 -0.74 -16.20 4.14
CA ASP A 177 -1.83 -16.52 3.22
C ASP A 177 -1.73 -17.96 2.73
N GLU A 178 -2.79 -18.73 2.88
CA GLU A 178 -2.87 -20.13 2.43
C GLU A 178 -3.83 -20.30 1.25
N THR A 179 -4.29 -19.19 0.65
CA THR A 179 -5.27 -19.19 -0.45
C THR A 179 -4.69 -19.36 -1.84
#